data_AF-A0A3Q2W080-F1
#
_entry.id   AF-A0A3Q2W080-F1
#
_cell.length_a   1.000
_cell.length_b   1.000
_cell.length_c   1.000
_cell.angle_alpha   90.00
_cell.angle_beta   90.00
_cell.angle_gamma   90.00
#
_symmetry.space_group_name_H-M   'P 1'
#
loop_
_entity.id
_entity.type
_entity.pdbx_description
1 polymer ?
#
loop_
_entity_poly.entity_id
_entity_poly.type
_entity_poly.pdbx_seq_one_letter_code
_entity_poly.pdbx_strand_id
1 'polypeptide(L)'
;MSKKRNHRPNETLKDLWKVCRTISQDHSKILICCQCWYSILQITSWMEQMVMDHPDVVTVVNYGKTYESRDISLLKIGLNTGKEKKAIWMDCGIHAREWIAPAFCQYFVREVRELLGIIVICLSYHPPWPLFTAIGVSFNCCSKFYPGSKAMSELETRAVTDFVRSRKDSFLCFLSIHSYGQMLLIPYGHPNYTAPNYDELMMVGQGATEAIWKVHRTNYTVGTPPDVLYPITGSATDWARMQGIPLTYIIELRDNGTYRFELPEDQIQPTCEEAYRGVLYIITYAHDKTFNGAVANTAVTLSGILLAAGVTGATLR
;
A
#
# COMPACT_ATOMS: atom_id res chain seq x y z
N MET A 1 17.92 -30.66 -43.79
CA MET A 1 18.16 -31.05 -42.38
C MET A 1 18.12 -29.80 -41.50
N SER A 2 16.99 -29.52 -40.85
CA SER A 2 16.84 -28.39 -39.92
C SER A 2 16.84 -28.93 -38.48
N LYS A 3 17.85 -28.57 -37.68
CA LYS A 3 17.90 -28.88 -36.25
C LYS A 3 17.05 -27.84 -35.49
N LYS A 4 15.87 -28.24 -35.03
CA LYS A 4 15.11 -27.51 -33.99
C LYS A 4 15.95 -27.46 -32.72
N ARG A 5 16.44 -26.28 -32.32
CA ARG A 5 16.95 -26.03 -30.96
C ARG A 5 15.74 -25.78 -30.04
N ASN A 6 15.52 -26.72 -29.12
CA ASN A 6 14.63 -26.55 -27.98
C ASN A 6 15.01 -25.31 -27.16
N HIS A 7 14.10 -24.34 -27.07
CA HIS A 7 14.19 -23.25 -26.12
C HIS A 7 13.66 -23.77 -24.77
N ARG A 8 14.55 -23.95 -23.78
CA ARG A 8 14.13 -24.20 -22.39
C ARG A 8 13.56 -22.88 -21.83
N PRO A 9 12.42 -22.89 -21.13
CA PRO A 9 11.94 -21.70 -20.44
C PRO A 9 12.92 -21.32 -19.32
N ASN A 10 13.19 -20.01 -19.22
CA ASN A 10 14.02 -19.34 -18.22
C ASN A 10 13.77 -19.87 -16.79
N GLU A 11 14.83 -20.17 -16.05
CA GLU A 11 14.77 -20.69 -14.68
C GLU A 11 14.09 -19.73 -13.69
N THR A 12 14.01 -18.43 -14.00
CA THR A 12 13.26 -17.42 -13.24
C THR A 12 11.73 -17.59 -13.26
N LEU A 13 11.16 -18.33 -14.22
CA LEU A 13 9.72 -18.63 -14.26
C LEU A 13 9.33 -19.83 -13.39
N LYS A 14 10.28 -20.68 -13.00
CA LYS A 14 9.98 -21.86 -12.17
C LYS A 14 9.79 -21.53 -10.69
N ASP A 15 10.47 -20.49 -10.21
CA ASP A 15 10.29 -19.99 -8.83
C ASP A 15 8.98 -19.20 -8.67
N LEU A 16 8.51 -18.55 -9.74
CA LEU A 16 7.23 -17.82 -9.81
C LEU A 16 6.00 -18.75 -9.62
N TRP A 17 6.08 -19.99 -10.08
CA TRP A 17 4.98 -20.98 -9.99
C TRP A 17 4.95 -21.77 -8.67
N LYS A 18 5.93 -21.56 -7.79
CA LYS A 18 6.03 -22.27 -6.50
C LYS A 18 5.25 -21.56 -5.40
N VAL A 19 5.34 -20.23 -5.32
CA VAL A 19 4.55 -19.39 -4.38
C VAL A 19 3.05 -19.57 -4.58
N CYS A 20 2.59 -19.57 -5.84
CA CYS A 20 1.19 -19.72 -6.19
C CYS A 20 0.59 -21.09 -5.79
N ARG A 21 1.42 -22.13 -5.60
CA ARG A 21 0.96 -23.48 -5.25
C ARG A 21 0.85 -23.73 -3.75
N THR A 22 1.60 -23.01 -2.92
CA THR A 22 1.63 -23.25 -1.47
C THR A 22 0.40 -22.65 -0.75
N ILE A 23 -0.08 -21.49 -1.18
CA ILE A 23 -1.19 -20.78 -0.52
C ILE A 23 -2.58 -21.33 -0.94
N SER A 24 -2.67 -21.94 -2.12
CA SER A 24 -3.95 -22.35 -2.74
C SER A 24 -4.58 -23.63 -2.16
N GLN A 25 -3.92 -24.38 -1.28
CA GLN A 25 -4.37 -25.74 -0.93
C GLN A 25 -4.98 -25.94 0.46
N ASP A 26 -4.97 -24.93 1.35
CA ASP A 26 -5.54 -25.11 2.70
C ASP A 26 -6.75 -24.19 2.94
N HIS A 27 -7.92 -24.63 2.47
CA HIS A 27 -9.21 -24.02 2.80
C HIS A 27 -9.70 -24.40 4.22
N SER A 28 -8.90 -25.10 5.02
CA SER A 28 -9.39 -25.81 6.22
C SER A 28 -8.84 -25.31 7.56
N LYS A 29 -7.97 -24.30 7.61
CA LYS A 29 -7.38 -23.84 8.87
C LYS A 29 -7.44 -22.32 8.99
N ILE A 30 -8.39 -21.87 9.80
CA ILE A 30 -8.71 -20.48 10.17
C ILE A 30 -9.36 -19.67 9.03
N LEU A 31 -10.69 -19.77 8.97
CA LEU A 31 -11.51 -18.81 8.24
C LEU A 31 -11.30 -17.43 8.86
N ILE A 32 -10.65 -16.52 8.14
CA ILE A 32 -11.01 -15.10 8.24
C ILE A 32 -12.45 -15.04 7.74
N CYS A 33 -13.40 -15.01 8.66
CA CYS A 33 -14.79 -14.68 8.40
C CYS A 33 -14.80 -13.29 7.73
N CYS A 34 -15.16 -13.24 6.45
CA CYS A 34 -15.31 -11.98 5.71
C CYS A 34 -16.46 -11.10 6.18
N GLN A 35 -17.12 -11.48 7.28
CA GLN A 35 -18.36 -10.91 7.79
C GLN A 35 -18.29 -10.73 9.32
N CYS A 36 -17.10 -10.73 9.92
CA CYS A 36 -16.94 -10.66 11.37
C CYS A 36 -15.93 -9.58 11.77
N TRP A 37 -16.20 -8.93 12.90
CA TRP A 37 -15.25 -8.04 13.56
C TRP A 37 -14.27 -8.83 14.44
N TYR A 38 -13.00 -8.43 14.43
CA TYR A 38 -11.94 -9.11 15.19
C TYR A 38 -11.34 -8.20 16.24
N SER A 39 -11.10 -8.75 17.43
CA SER A 39 -10.30 -8.12 18.47
C SER A 39 -8.82 -8.10 18.10
N ILE A 40 -8.05 -7.21 18.73
CA ILE A 40 -6.60 -7.13 18.50
C ILE A 40 -5.88 -8.45 18.78
N LEU A 41 -6.32 -9.22 19.79
CA LEU A 41 -5.73 -10.52 20.11
C LEU A 41 -5.97 -11.55 18.99
N GLN A 42 -7.18 -11.55 18.41
CA GLN A 42 -7.48 -12.42 17.28
C GLN A 42 -6.67 -12.02 16.04
N ILE A 43 -6.48 -10.72 15.80
CA ILE A 43 -5.64 -10.23 14.69
C ILE A 43 -4.18 -10.64 14.90
N THR A 44 -3.63 -10.50 16.10
CA THR A 44 -2.23 -10.91 16.37
C THR A 44 -2.04 -12.41 16.22
N SER A 45 -2.98 -13.23 16.73
CA SER A 45 -2.92 -14.68 16.54
C SER A 45 -3.07 -15.06 15.06
N TRP A 46 -3.90 -14.34 14.31
CA TRP A 46 -4.01 -14.53 12.86
C TRP A 46 -2.69 -14.20 12.15
N MET A 47 -2.00 -13.12 12.52
CA MET A 47 -0.69 -12.78 11.93
C MET A 47 0.35 -13.89 12.17
N GLU A 48 0.40 -14.44 13.38
CA GLU A 48 1.27 -15.58 13.72
C GLU A 48 0.91 -16.82 12.89
N GLN A 49 -0.39 -17.10 12.74
CA GLN A 49 -0.87 -18.19 11.90
C GLN A 49 -0.44 -18.03 10.43
N MET A 50 -0.56 -16.82 9.87
CA MET A 50 -0.14 -16.56 8.49
C MET A 50 1.35 -16.86 8.26
N VAL A 51 2.20 -16.62 9.27
CA VAL A 51 3.63 -17.00 9.22
C VAL A 51 3.80 -18.52 9.28
N MET A 52 3.03 -19.21 10.12
CA MET A 52 3.10 -20.67 10.24
C MET A 52 2.65 -21.38 8.96
N ASP A 53 1.61 -20.88 8.31
CA ASP A 53 1.05 -21.49 7.10
C ASP A 53 1.88 -21.17 5.85
N HIS A 54 2.55 -20.02 5.82
CA HIS A 54 3.32 -19.55 4.67
C HIS A 54 4.72 -19.02 5.03
N PRO A 55 5.58 -19.81 5.69
CA PRO A 55 6.85 -19.35 6.24
C PRO A 55 7.89 -18.96 5.17
N ASP A 56 7.69 -19.38 3.92
CA ASP A 56 8.54 -19.06 2.77
C ASP A 56 8.30 -17.65 2.20
N VAL A 57 7.15 -17.06 2.51
CA VAL A 57 6.71 -15.78 1.93
C VAL A 57 6.20 -14.77 2.96
N VAL A 58 5.77 -15.19 4.16
CA VAL A 58 5.25 -14.29 5.19
C VAL A 58 6.16 -14.31 6.41
N THR A 59 6.58 -13.14 6.87
CA THR A 59 7.29 -12.98 8.15
C THR A 59 6.67 -11.85 8.96
N VAL A 60 6.59 -12.01 10.28
CA VAL A 60 6.24 -10.91 11.19
C VAL A 60 7.50 -10.11 11.53
N VAL A 61 7.40 -8.78 11.53
CA VAL A 61 8.45 -7.88 12.01
C VAL A 61 7.87 -6.97 13.09
N ASN A 62 8.48 -6.99 14.27
CA ASN A 62 8.21 -6.00 15.31
C ASN A 62 9.10 -4.77 15.07
N TYR A 63 8.51 -3.58 15.11
CA TYR A 63 9.21 -2.32 14.84
C TYR A 63 8.92 -1.22 15.87
N GLY A 64 8.29 -1.56 16.99
CA GLY A 64 8.02 -0.59 18.05
C GLY A 64 7.08 -1.11 19.12
N LYS A 65 6.75 -0.22 20.06
CA LYS A 65 5.75 -0.48 21.09
C LYS A 65 4.77 0.69 21.18
N THR A 66 3.52 0.37 21.50
CA THR A 66 2.47 1.36 21.78
C THR A 66 2.72 2.07 23.10
N TYR A 67 1.97 3.13 23.38
CA TYR A 67 1.95 3.79 24.69
C TYR A 67 1.72 2.79 25.84
N GLU A 68 0.78 1.86 25.64
CA GLU A 68 0.44 0.80 26.61
C GLU A 68 1.37 -0.44 26.49
N SER A 69 2.55 -0.28 25.88
CA SER A 69 3.61 -1.32 25.79
C SER A 69 3.24 -2.58 25.01
N ARG A 70 2.24 -2.54 24.14
CA ARG A 70 1.94 -3.62 23.19
C ARG A 70 2.90 -3.56 22.01
N ASP A 71 3.24 -4.71 21.46
CA ASP A 71 4.11 -4.78 20.28
C ASP A 71 3.40 -4.22 19.04
N ILE A 72 4.11 -3.37 18.31
CA ILE A 72 3.68 -2.89 17.01
C ILE A 72 4.37 -3.76 15.97
N SER A 73 3.56 -4.59 15.31
CA SER A 73 4.02 -5.61 14.39
C SER A 73 3.43 -5.40 13.01
N LEU A 74 4.19 -5.82 11.99
CA LEU A 74 3.74 -5.86 10.61
C LEU A 74 3.91 -7.25 10.01
N LEU A 75 3.07 -7.57 9.02
CA LEU A 75 3.33 -8.67 8.10
C LEU A 75 4.17 -8.14 6.95
N LYS A 76 5.33 -8.78 6.75
CA LYS A 76 6.18 -8.60 5.57
C LYS A 76 5.90 -9.76 4.63
N ILE A 77 5.28 -9.47 3.49
CA ILE A 77 4.85 -10.48 2.52
C ILE A 77 5.72 -10.40 1.27
N GLY A 78 6.53 -11.42 1.01
CA GLY A 78 7.25 -11.59 -0.25
C GLY A 78 8.43 -12.56 -0.12
N LEU A 79 8.80 -13.20 -1.24
CA LEU A 79 9.92 -14.13 -1.30
C LEU A 79 11.23 -13.53 -0.78
N ASN A 80 11.93 -14.28 0.05
CA ASN A 80 13.29 -13.98 0.48
C ASN A 80 14.29 -14.39 -0.61
N THR A 81 14.70 -13.41 -1.43
CA THR A 81 15.67 -13.62 -2.52
C THR A 81 17.10 -13.20 -2.13
N GLY A 82 17.32 -12.78 -0.87
CA GLY A 82 18.61 -12.25 -0.41
C GLY A 82 19.05 -10.92 -1.05
N LYS A 83 18.21 -10.32 -1.89
CA LYS A 83 18.46 -9.04 -2.57
C LYS A 83 17.58 -7.95 -1.99
N GLU A 84 18.04 -6.71 -2.07
CA GLU A 84 17.19 -5.57 -1.79
C GLU A 84 16.02 -5.54 -2.79
N LYS A 85 14.80 -5.37 -2.26
CA LYS A 85 13.56 -5.35 -3.04
C LYS A 85 12.87 -4.03 -2.84
N LYS A 86 12.20 -3.58 -3.90
CA LYS A 86 11.20 -2.52 -3.77
C LYS A 86 9.99 -3.04 -2.98
N ALA A 87 9.34 -2.14 -2.26
CA ALA A 87 8.27 -2.44 -1.32
C ALA A 87 7.08 -1.49 -1.49
N ILE A 88 5.94 -1.96 -1.02
CA ILE A 88 4.69 -1.22 -0.86
C ILE A 88 4.38 -1.20 0.63
N TRP A 89 4.14 0.00 1.17
CA TRP A 89 3.61 0.15 2.52
C TRP A 89 2.08 0.28 2.45
N MET A 90 1.36 -0.39 3.34
CA MET A 90 -0.09 -0.28 3.49
C MET A 90 -0.49 -0.36 4.96
N ASP A 91 -0.87 0.74 5.59
CA ASP A 91 -1.43 0.70 6.95
C ASP A 91 -2.95 0.74 6.97
N CYS A 92 -3.54 0.25 8.07
CA CYS A 92 -4.96 0.26 8.38
C CYS A 92 -5.17 0.66 9.85
N GLY A 93 -6.38 0.99 10.28
CA GLY A 93 -6.68 1.14 11.72
C GLY A 93 -5.89 2.24 12.43
N ILE A 94 -5.46 3.27 11.70
CA ILE A 94 -4.95 4.54 12.24
C ILE A 94 -5.89 5.11 13.29
N HIS A 95 -7.17 5.17 12.96
CA HIS A 95 -8.21 5.53 13.89
C HIS A 95 -8.91 4.27 14.40
N ALA A 96 -8.91 4.07 15.72
CA ALA A 96 -9.37 2.84 16.35
C ALA A 96 -10.84 2.45 16.06
N ARG A 97 -11.68 3.42 15.68
CA ARG A 97 -13.11 3.21 15.38
C ARG A 97 -13.38 2.78 13.94
N GLU A 98 -12.38 2.79 13.07
CA GLU A 98 -12.53 2.51 11.64
C GLU A 98 -12.35 1.02 11.36
N TRP A 99 -13.24 0.20 11.91
CA TRP A 99 -13.05 -1.26 11.98
C TRP A 99 -12.96 -1.94 10.61
N ILE A 100 -13.59 -1.36 9.57
CA ILE A 100 -13.52 -1.90 8.21
C ILE A 100 -12.10 -1.83 7.62
N ALA A 101 -11.26 -0.89 8.05
CA ALA A 101 -9.89 -0.78 7.56
C ALA A 101 -9.02 -2.00 8.00
N PRO A 102 -8.91 -2.36 9.30
CA PRO A 102 -8.25 -3.61 9.69
C PRO A 102 -8.85 -4.87 9.05
N ALA A 103 -10.17 -4.92 8.84
CA ALA A 103 -10.81 -6.03 8.14
C ALA A 103 -10.36 -6.12 6.68
N PHE A 104 -10.26 -4.98 5.98
CA PHE A 104 -9.73 -4.91 4.62
C PHE A 104 -8.26 -5.35 4.56
N CYS A 105 -7.41 -4.91 5.47
CA CYS A 105 -6.01 -5.33 5.48
C CYS A 105 -5.87 -6.85 5.62
N GLN A 106 -6.66 -7.49 6.49
CA GLN A 106 -6.69 -8.95 6.63
C GLN A 106 -7.17 -9.64 5.36
N TYR A 107 -8.26 -9.14 4.76
CA TYR A 107 -8.77 -9.63 3.49
C TYR A 107 -7.73 -9.52 2.37
N PHE A 108 -7.04 -8.38 2.30
CA PHE A 108 -6.03 -8.13 1.30
C PHE A 108 -4.89 -9.14 1.40
N VAL A 109 -4.34 -9.40 2.60
CA VAL A 109 -3.31 -10.45 2.79
C VAL A 109 -3.75 -11.80 2.26
N ARG A 110 -5.00 -12.18 2.55
CA ARG A 110 -5.54 -13.47 2.10
C ARG A 110 -5.66 -13.56 0.57
N GLU A 111 -6.05 -12.47 -0.08
CA GLU A 111 -6.25 -12.44 -1.53
C GLU A 111 -4.98 -12.14 -2.33
N VAL A 112 -3.89 -11.70 -1.71
CA VAL A 112 -2.62 -11.47 -2.40
C VAL A 112 -2.01 -12.81 -2.80
N ARG A 113 -2.43 -13.28 -3.97
CA ARG A 113 -1.99 -14.51 -4.62
C ARG A 113 -0.77 -14.30 -5.56
N GLU A 114 -0.48 -13.05 -5.94
CA GLU A 114 0.34 -12.75 -7.14
C GLU A 114 1.30 -11.55 -7.04
N LEU A 115 1.46 -10.88 -5.89
CA LEU A 115 2.27 -9.65 -5.87
C LEU A 115 3.78 -9.90 -5.67
N LEU A 116 4.56 -9.36 -6.62
CA LEU A 116 6.03 -9.43 -6.72
C LEU A 116 6.80 -8.49 -5.77
N GLY A 117 6.12 -7.80 -4.85
CA GLY A 117 6.72 -6.79 -3.98
C GLY A 117 6.45 -7.06 -2.50
N ILE A 118 7.35 -6.60 -1.64
CA ILE A 118 7.13 -6.68 -0.19
C ILE A 118 5.94 -5.79 0.16
N ILE A 119 4.84 -6.37 0.66
CA ILE A 119 3.73 -5.61 1.24
C ILE A 119 3.94 -5.58 2.75
N VAL A 120 3.96 -4.37 3.31
CA VAL A 120 4.06 -4.14 4.75
C VAL A 120 2.72 -3.65 5.26
N ILE A 121 2.08 -4.44 6.13
CA ILE A 121 0.80 -4.05 6.75
C ILE A 121 0.97 -3.58 8.19
N CYS A 122 0.59 -2.34 8.47
CA CYS A 122 0.69 -1.72 9.80
C CYS A 122 -0.70 -1.37 10.34
N LEU A 123 -0.92 -1.51 11.65
CA LEU A 123 -2.10 -0.99 12.32
C LEU A 123 -1.73 0.20 13.21
N SER A 124 -2.37 1.35 12.99
CA SER A 124 -2.37 2.55 13.86
C SER A 124 -1.24 3.60 13.68
N TYR A 125 -1.58 4.88 13.40
CA TYR A 125 -0.65 6.04 13.30
C TYR A 125 -1.30 7.38 12.87
N HIS A 126 -1.18 8.47 13.63
CA HIS A 126 -1.39 9.83 13.08
C HIS A 126 -0.18 10.73 13.41
N PRO A 127 0.53 11.29 12.43
CA PRO A 127 1.52 12.32 12.70
C PRO A 127 0.94 13.72 12.88
N PRO A 128 1.67 14.59 13.57
CA PRO A 128 1.73 15.98 13.15
C PRO A 128 3.13 16.32 12.64
N TRP A 129 3.21 16.98 11.49
CA TRP A 129 4.47 17.45 10.89
C TRP A 129 4.52 18.98 10.82
N PRO A 130 5.72 19.58 10.79
CA PRO A 130 5.87 21.01 10.63
C PRO A 130 5.73 21.36 9.14
N LEU A 131 4.52 21.26 8.59
CA LEU A 131 4.11 22.15 7.51
C LEU A 131 3.54 23.39 8.19
N PHE A 132 4.03 24.55 7.78
CA PHE A 132 4.13 25.81 8.53
C PHE A 132 2.82 26.47 9.03
N THR A 133 1.68 25.79 9.03
CA THR A 133 0.46 26.18 9.75
C THR A 133 -0.37 24.93 10.07
N ALA A 134 -0.72 24.73 11.33
CA ALA A 134 -1.57 23.64 11.79
C ALA A 134 -3.02 23.87 11.31
N ILE A 135 -3.39 23.30 10.16
CA ILE A 135 -4.72 23.40 9.55
C ILE A 135 -5.48 22.08 9.78
N GLY A 136 -6.76 22.19 10.13
CA GLY A 136 -7.64 21.03 10.35
C GLY A 136 -7.42 20.33 11.69
N VAL A 137 -6.68 20.95 12.62
CA VAL A 137 -6.38 20.40 13.96
C VAL A 137 -6.82 21.35 15.06
N SER A 138 -6.85 20.86 16.31
CA SER A 138 -7.22 21.64 17.48
C SER A 138 -6.22 21.44 18.60
N PHE A 139 -5.64 22.51 19.16
CA PHE A 139 -4.69 22.39 20.28
C PHE A 139 -5.37 22.18 21.65
N ASN A 140 -6.69 22.01 21.68
CA ASN A 140 -7.39 21.51 22.85
C ASN A 140 -7.14 20.00 22.96
N CYS A 141 -6.50 19.54 24.05
CA CYS A 141 -6.18 18.13 24.26
C CYS A 141 -7.41 17.20 24.35
N CYS A 142 -8.59 17.75 24.64
CA CYS A 142 -9.85 17.02 24.64
C CYS A 142 -10.49 16.92 23.24
N SER A 143 -9.93 17.59 22.23
CA SER A 143 -10.43 17.53 20.86
C SER A 143 -10.08 16.21 20.19
N LYS A 144 -11.01 15.70 19.37
CA LYS A 144 -10.76 14.54 18.49
C LYS A 144 -9.72 14.82 17.40
N PHE A 145 -9.39 16.09 17.19
CA PHE A 145 -8.39 16.55 16.23
C PHE A 145 -7.13 17.09 16.94
N TYR A 146 -6.87 16.65 18.17
CA TYR A 146 -5.67 17.05 18.89
C TYR A 146 -4.43 16.42 18.23
N PRO A 147 -3.46 17.23 17.75
CA PRO A 147 -2.31 16.70 17.03
C PRO A 147 -1.30 16.01 17.96
N GLY A 148 -1.34 16.28 19.26
CA GLY A 148 -0.29 15.91 20.20
C GLY A 148 0.54 17.12 20.65
N SER A 149 1.43 16.91 21.63
CA SER A 149 2.22 17.99 22.23
C SER A 149 3.36 18.48 21.33
N LYS A 150 3.79 17.65 20.37
CA LYS A 150 4.81 17.97 19.35
C LYS A 150 4.77 16.96 18.22
N ALA A 151 5.46 17.27 17.11
CA ALA A 151 5.74 16.33 16.05
C ALA A 151 6.31 15.00 16.60
N MET A 152 5.70 13.88 16.19
CA MET A 152 6.08 12.54 16.64
C MET A 152 6.02 12.33 18.17
N SER A 153 5.05 12.94 18.86
CA SER A 153 4.82 12.70 20.29
C SER A 153 4.42 11.25 20.57
N GLU A 154 3.51 10.68 19.77
CA GLU A 154 3.01 9.32 19.98
C GLU A 154 4.07 8.26 19.62
N LEU A 155 4.08 7.13 20.34
CA LEU A 155 5.10 6.09 20.17
C LEU A 155 4.86 5.26 18.91
N GLU A 156 3.60 4.95 18.66
CA GLU A 156 3.09 4.38 17.41
C GLU A 156 3.56 5.22 16.24
N THR A 157 3.49 6.54 16.46
CA THR A 157 3.84 7.54 15.49
C THR A 157 5.31 7.58 15.12
N ARG A 158 6.15 7.46 16.13
CA ARG A 158 7.58 7.36 15.95
C ARG A 158 7.99 6.05 15.29
N ALA A 159 7.37 4.93 15.69
CA ALA A 159 7.70 3.60 15.17
C ALA A 159 7.53 3.51 13.64
N VAL A 160 6.38 3.95 13.10
CA VAL A 160 6.13 3.97 11.65
C VAL A 160 7.13 4.89 10.94
N THR A 161 7.32 6.09 11.47
CA THR A 161 8.25 7.07 10.89
C THR A 161 9.65 6.49 10.77
N ASP A 162 10.19 5.93 11.85
CA ASP A 162 11.56 5.44 11.90
C ASP A 162 11.72 4.23 10.98
N PHE A 163 10.74 3.31 10.97
CA PHE A 163 10.75 2.16 10.09
C PHE A 163 10.72 2.55 8.61
N VAL A 164 9.78 3.43 8.22
CA VAL A 164 9.61 3.83 6.82
C VAL A 164 10.77 4.71 6.37
N ARG A 165 11.20 5.68 7.18
CA ARG A 165 12.33 6.57 6.87
C ARG A 165 13.63 5.79 6.66
N SER A 166 13.89 4.78 7.46
CA SER A 166 15.11 3.95 7.34
C SER A 166 15.19 3.17 6.02
N ARG A 167 14.09 3.07 5.27
CA ARG A 167 14.00 2.32 3.99
C ARG A 167 13.24 3.10 2.92
N LYS A 168 13.19 4.43 3.02
CA LYS A 168 12.34 5.28 2.17
C LYS A 168 12.58 5.06 0.67
N ASP A 169 13.83 4.83 0.27
CA ASP A 169 14.22 4.64 -1.13
C ASP A 169 13.77 3.27 -1.68
N SER A 170 13.40 2.33 -0.81
CA SER A 170 12.84 1.04 -1.19
C SER A 170 11.33 1.11 -1.45
N PHE A 171 10.61 2.11 -0.95
CA PHE A 171 9.14 2.19 -1.08
C PHE A 171 8.71 2.85 -2.39
N LEU A 172 7.88 2.15 -3.16
CA LEU A 172 7.24 2.67 -4.38
C LEU A 172 5.88 3.30 -4.10
N CYS A 173 5.20 2.84 -3.05
CA CYS A 173 3.88 3.31 -2.71
C CYS A 173 3.66 3.27 -1.19
N PHE A 174 2.89 4.24 -0.68
CA PHE A 174 2.41 4.31 0.69
C PHE A 174 0.89 4.44 0.68
N LEU A 175 0.20 3.42 1.18
CA LEU A 175 -1.24 3.37 1.29
C LEU A 175 -1.65 3.48 2.75
N SER A 176 -2.66 4.28 3.02
CA SER A 176 -3.22 4.44 4.35
C SER A 176 -4.73 4.24 4.27
N ILE A 177 -5.23 3.18 4.89
CA ILE A 177 -6.61 2.74 4.75
C ILE A 177 -7.42 3.20 5.96
N HIS A 178 -8.53 3.84 5.65
CA HIS A 178 -9.43 4.51 6.58
C HIS A 178 -10.90 4.20 6.27
N SER A 179 -11.79 4.73 7.08
CA SER A 179 -13.21 4.86 6.76
C SER A 179 -13.76 6.08 7.49
N TYR A 180 -14.73 6.80 6.98
CA TYR A 180 -15.62 6.49 5.87
C TYR A 180 -15.67 7.69 4.92
N GLY A 181 -16.20 7.49 3.74
CA GLY A 181 -16.45 8.58 2.79
C GLY A 181 -16.41 8.17 1.34
N GLN A 182 -15.95 6.94 1.04
CA GLN A 182 -15.74 6.46 -0.33
C GLN A 182 -14.87 7.44 -1.13
N MET A 183 -13.66 7.68 -0.62
CA MET A 183 -12.71 8.63 -1.21
C MET A 183 -11.35 7.99 -1.40
N LEU A 184 -10.62 8.47 -2.40
CA LEU A 184 -9.22 8.17 -2.62
C LEU A 184 -8.48 9.50 -2.66
N LEU A 185 -7.84 9.84 -1.55
CA LEU A 185 -7.22 11.14 -1.35
C LEU A 185 -5.74 11.10 -1.77
N ILE A 186 -5.34 12.11 -2.53
CA ILE A 186 -3.95 12.34 -2.96
C ILE A 186 -3.35 13.52 -2.20
N PRO A 187 -2.01 13.57 -2.02
CA PRO A 187 -1.36 14.69 -1.37
C PRO A 187 -1.46 15.99 -2.21
N TYR A 188 -1.39 17.17 -1.60
CA TYR A 188 -1.23 17.41 -0.16
C TYR A 188 -2.57 17.76 0.50
N GLY A 189 -2.69 17.50 1.80
CA GLY A 189 -3.81 17.96 2.60
C GLY A 189 -3.80 19.47 2.88
N HIS A 190 -2.64 20.12 2.70
CA HIS A 190 -2.48 21.56 2.88
C HIS A 190 -2.84 22.32 1.58
N PRO A 191 -3.72 23.34 1.62
CA PRO A 191 -4.31 23.96 0.41
C PRO A 191 -3.30 24.70 -0.47
N ASN A 192 -2.21 25.20 0.12
CA ASN A 192 -1.16 25.92 -0.62
C ASN A 192 -0.07 25.03 -1.23
N TYR A 193 -0.18 23.69 -1.14
CA TYR A 193 0.83 22.79 -1.66
C TYR A 193 0.21 21.75 -2.60
N THR A 194 0.92 21.46 -3.68
CA THR A 194 0.53 20.45 -4.67
C THR A 194 1.69 19.49 -4.87
N ALA A 195 1.40 18.20 -4.98
CA ALA A 195 2.43 17.21 -5.26
C ALA A 195 3.07 17.46 -6.64
N PRO A 196 4.41 17.40 -6.77
CA PRO A 196 5.08 17.56 -8.08
C PRO A 196 4.63 16.59 -9.16
N ASN A 197 4.06 15.44 -8.78
CA ASN A 197 3.49 14.42 -9.66
C ASN A 197 1.97 14.31 -9.51
N TYR A 198 1.28 15.42 -9.26
CA TYR A 198 -0.16 15.48 -9.07
C TYR A 198 -0.95 14.77 -10.19
N ASP A 199 -0.64 15.05 -11.45
CA ASP A 199 -1.36 14.47 -12.59
C ASP A 199 -1.25 12.94 -12.63
N GLU A 200 -0.08 12.40 -12.25
CA GLU A 200 0.12 10.96 -12.14
C GLU A 200 -0.70 10.37 -11.00
N LEU A 201 -0.68 11.00 -9.82
CA LEU A 201 -1.47 10.56 -8.67
C LEU A 201 -2.97 10.56 -8.98
N MET A 202 -3.45 11.61 -9.66
CA MET A 202 -4.83 11.73 -10.10
C MET A 202 -5.19 10.64 -11.13
N MET A 203 -4.37 10.43 -12.16
CA MET A 203 -4.60 9.41 -13.19
C MET A 203 -4.66 8.00 -12.59
N VAL A 204 -3.72 7.65 -11.70
CA VAL A 204 -3.68 6.33 -11.06
C VAL A 204 -4.85 6.18 -10.09
N GLY A 205 -5.18 7.23 -9.34
CA GLY A 205 -6.35 7.27 -8.46
C GLY A 205 -7.66 7.05 -9.22
N GLN A 206 -7.85 7.70 -10.36
CA GLN A 206 -9.03 7.52 -11.22
C GLN A 206 -9.15 6.10 -11.76
N GLY A 207 -8.03 5.50 -12.19
CA GLY A 207 -8.03 4.09 -12.61
C GLY A 207 -8.37 3.14 -11.46
N ALA A 208 -7.92 3.45 -10.24
CA ALA A 208 -8.25 2.68 -9.06
C ALA A 208 -9.75 2.80 -8.68
N THR A 209 -10.35 3.98 -8.72
CA THR A 209 -11.78 4.15 -8.44
C THR A 209 -12.66 3.55 -9.53
N GLU A 210 -12.23 3.56 -10.79
CA GLU A 210 -12.90 2.81 -11.86
C GLU A 210 -12.84 1.29 -11.59
N ALA A 211 -11.70 0.77 -11.12
CA ALA A 211 -11.56 -0.64 -10.75
C ALA A 211 -12.47 -1.03 -9.57
N ILE A 212 -12.63 -0.16 -8.57
CA ILE A 212 -13.58 -0.32 -7.46
C ILE A 212 -15.02 -0.36 -8.00
N TRP A 213 -15.40 0.64 -8.81
CA TRP A 213 -16.74 0.77 -9.37
C TRP A 213 -17.15 -0.44 -10.22
N LYS A 214 -16.20 -1.09 -10.91
CA LYS A 214 -16.47 -2.28 -11.73
C LYS A 214 -16.93 -3.50 -10.93
N VAL A 215 -16.67 -3.56 -9.61
CA VAL A 215 -17.05 -4.72 -8.78
C VAL A 215 -18.51 -4.61 -8.34
N HIS A 216 -18.83 -3.60 -7.53
CA HIS A 216 -20.15 -3.46 -6.89
C HIS A 216 -20.84 -2.12 -7.20
N ARG A 217 -20.36 -1.37 -8.19
CA ARG A 217 -20.89 -0.04 -8.59
C ARG A 217 -20.79 1.04 -7.51
N THR A 218 -19.90 0.88 -6.54
CA THR A 218 -19.63 1.89 -5.52
C THR A 218 -18.81 3.03 -6.10
N ASN A 219 -19.33 4.24 -5.98
CA ASN A 219 -18.64 5.43 -6.47
C ASN A 219 -17.65 5.94 -5.41
N TYR A 220 -16.39 6.08 -5.82
CA TYR A 220 -15.35 6.73 -5.03
C TYR A 220 -14.92 8.04 -5.70
N THR A 221 -14.71 9.08 -4.91
CA THR A 221 -14.20 10.38 -5.38
C THR A 221 -12.68 10.44 -5.21
N VAL A 222 -11.97 10.94 -6.22
CA VAL A 222 -10.52 11.15 -6.16
C VAL A 222 -10.23 12.64 -6.06
N GLY A 223 -9.31 13.04 -5.17
CA GLY A 223 -8.87 14.43 -5.08
C GLY A 223 -7.96 14.73 -3.90
N THR A 224 -7.56 15.99 -3.76
CA THR A 224 -6.81 16.42 -2.56
C THR A 224 -7.77 16.57 -1.38
N PRO A 225 -7.34 16.37 -0.13
CA PRO A 225 -8.21 16.60 1.02
C PRO A 225 -8.89 17.98 1.03
N PRO A 226 -8.24 19.11 0.71
CA PRO A 226 -8.92 20.40 0.56
C PRO A 226 -10.10 20.41 -0.41
N ASP A 227 -10.01 19.68 -1.52
CA ASP A 227 -11.00 19.70 -2.60
C ASP A 227 -12.19 18.76 -2.34
N VAL A 228 -11.94 17.61 -1.71
CA VAL A 228 -12.95 16.54 -1.60
C VAL A 228 -13.35 16.17 -0.17
N LEU A 229 -12.60 16.62 0.84
CA LEU A 229 -12.85 16.33 2.25
C LEU A 229 -12.83 17.63 3.08
N TYR A 230 -11.66 18.00 3.59
CA TYR A 230 -11.36 19.29 4.20
C TYR A 230 -9.83 19.47 4.25
N PRO A 231 -9.32 20.71 4.32
CA PRO A 231 -7.90 20.96 4.54
C PRO A 231 -7.38 20.32 5.84
N ILE A 232 -6.39 19.43 5.70
CA ILE A 232 -5.79 18.70 6.83
C ILE A 232 -4.27 18.73 6.71
N THR A 233 -3.58 18.93 7.82
CA THR A 233 -2.12 18.86 7.88
C THR A 233 -1.69 17.75 8.82
N GLY A 234 -0.49 17.20 8.59
CA GLY A 234 0.05 16.13 9.42
C GLY A 234 -0.35 14.72 9.00
N SER A 235 -1.00 14.50 7.86
CA SER A 235 -1.32 13.13 7.43
C SER A 235 -0.05 12.28 7.18
N ALA A 236 -0.18 10.96 7.36
CA ALA A 236 0.91 10.01 7.10
C ALA A 236 1.34 10.02 5.62
N THR A 237 0.38 10.19 4.71
CA THR A 237 0.61 10.18 3.26
C THR A 237 1.28 11.45 2.76
N ASP A 238 0.97 12.62 3.32
CA ASP A 238 1.68 13.87 3.04
C ASP A 238 3.15 13.74 3.45
N TRP A 239 3.40 13.17 4.63
CA TRP A 239 4.76 12.93 5.09
C TRP A 239 5.53 11.93 4.23
N ALA A 240 4.91 10.79 3.92
CA ALA A 240 5.49 9.78 3.05
C ALA A 240 5.88 10.43 1.70
N ARG A 241 5.01 11.30 1.17
CA ARG A 241 5.29 12.05 -0.06
C ARG A 241 6.45 13.02 0.11
N MET A 242 6.55 13.72 1.24
CA MET A 242 7.70 14.59 1.57
C MET A 242 9.01 13.81 1.73
N GLN A 243 8.97 12.53 2.14
CA GLN A 243 10.17 11.68 2.19
C GLN A 243 10.65 11.24 0.79
N GLY A 244 9.84 11.44 -0.24
CA GLY A 244 10.15 11.07 -1.63
C GLY A 244 9.46 9.81 -2.13
N ILE A 245 8.54 9.21 -1.35
CA ILE A 245 7.76 8.06 -1.82
C ILE A 245 6.80 8.56 -2.92
N PRO A 246 6.84 7.99 -4.13
CA PRO A 246 6.24 8.64 -5.30
C PRO A 246 4.72 8.52 -5.35
N LEU A 247 4.16 7.38 -4.93
CA LEU A 247 2.72 7.14 -4.93
C LEU A 247 2.24 7.10 -3.47
N THR A 248 1.39 8.04 -3.06
CA THR A 248 0.82 8.03 -1.71
C THR A 248 -0.69 8.30 -1.77
N TYR A 249 -1.46 7.49 -1.05
CA TYR A 249 -2.93 7.55 -1.07
C TYR A 249 -3.53 7.28 0.30
N ILE A 250 -4.54 8.06 0.65
CA ILE A 250 -5.50 7.72 1.71
C ILE A 250 -6.71 7.09 1.01
N ILE A 251 -7.20 5.97 1.52
CA ILE A 251 -8.43 5.35 1.02
C ILE A 251 -9.45 5.38 2.14
N GLU A 252 -10.48 6.21 2.00
CA GLU A 252 -11.66 6.23 2.87
C GLU A 252 -12.67 5.21 2.33
N LEU A 253 -12.79 4.07 2.99
CA LEU A 253 -13.68 2.98 2.58
C LEU A 253 -15.17 3.34 2.76
N ARG A 254 -16.05 2.36 2.57
CA ARG A 254 -17.48 2.52 2.81
C ARG A 254 -17.77 2.99 4.24
N ASP A 255 -18.88 3.69 4.44
CA ASP A 255 -19.86 4.14 3.44
C ASP A 255 -19.78 5.65 3.19
N ASN A 256 -20.82 6.26 2.62
CA ASN A 256 -20.90 7.71 2.44
C ASN A 256 -21.74 8.42 3.53
N GLY A 257 -21.79 7.82 4.74
CA GLY A 257 -22.32 8.47 5.95
C GLY A 257 -23.60 7.88 6.54
N THR A 258 -24.15 6.78 6.00
CA THR A 258 -25.36 6.11 6.53
C THR A 258 -25.05 5.39 7.85
N TYR A 259 -24.02 4.56 7.84
CA TYR A 259 -23.53 3.76 8.96
C TYR A 259 -22.22 4.31 9.52
N ARG A 260 -21.46 5.07 8.73
CA ARG A 260 -20.22 5.71 9.15
C ARG A 260 -19.19 4.66 9.61
N PHE A 261 -18.92 4.61 10.91
CA PHE A 261 -17.99 3.67 11.53
C PHE A 261 -18.65 2.35 11.95
N GLU A 262 -19.98 2.30 11.98
CA GLU A 262 -20.78 1.14 12.41
C GLU A 262 -21.32 0.39 11.19
N LEU A 263 -20.45 0.15 10.21
CA LEU A 263 -20.80 -0.53 8.96
C LEU A 263 -21.36 -1.94 9.25
N PRO A 264 -22.48 -2.37 8.64
CA PRO A 264 -23.03 -3.71 8.87
C PRO A 264 -22.07 -4.84 8.46
N GLU A 265 -22.13 -5.97 9.16
CA GLU A 265 -21.26 -7.12 8.91
C GLU A 265 -21.39 -7.70 7.50
N ASP A 266 -22.59 -7.65 6.91
CA ASP A 266 -22.84 -8.09 5.53
C ASP A 266 -22.24 -7.15 4.47
N GLN A 267 -21.82 -5.95 4.85
CA GLN A 267 -21.10 -4.99 4.00
C GLN A 267 -19.58 -5.15 4.05
N ILE A 268 -19.03 -5.93 4.99
CA ILE A 268 -17.57 -6.13 5.11
C ILE A 268 -17.03 -6.77 3.83
N GLN A 269 -17.58 -7.91 3.42
CA GLN A 269 -17.10 -8.62 2.23
C GLN A 269 -17.21 -7.78 0.94
N PRO A 270 -18.37 -7.17 0.60
CA PRO A 270 -18.46 -6.29 -0.57
C PRO A 270 -17.46 -5.14 -0.55
N THR A 271 -17.26 -4.51 0.61
CA THR A 271 -16.28 -3.41 0.76
C THR A 271 -14.86 -3.90 0.50
N CYS A 272 -14.51 -5.08 1.02
CA CYS A 272 -13.19 -5.64 0.83
C CYS A 272 -12.92 -6.08 -0.62
N GLU A 273 -13.90 -6.70 -1.28
CA GLU A 273 -13.79 -7.14 -2.68
C GLU A 273 -13.55 -5.99 -3.65
N GLU A 274 -14.29 -4.89 -3.50
CA GLU A 274 -14.13 -3.71 -4.36
C GLU A 274 -12.84 -2.95 -4.05
N ALA A 275 -12.51 -2.73 -2.76
CA ALA A 275 -11.31 -2.03 -2.35
C ALA A 275 -10.04 -2.78 -2.77
N TYR A 276 -10.09 -4.13 -2.74
CA TYR A 276 -8.99 -4.97 -3.21
C TYR A 276 -8.66 -4.67 -4.68
N ARG A 277 -9.67 -4.48 -5.54
CA ARG A 277 -9.42 -4.13 -6.96
C ARG A 277 -8.79 -2.76 -7.13
N GLY A 278 -9.20 -1.78 -6.34
CA GLY A 278 -8.59 -0.45 -6.33
C GLY A 278 -7.13 -0.48 -5.88
N VAL A 279 -6.86 -1.11 -4.73
CA VAL A 279 -5.50 -1.24 -4.19
C VAL A 279 -4.59 -2.05 -5.13
N LEU A 280 -5.10 -3.15 -5.68
CA LEU A 280 -4.35 -3.96 -6.64
C LEU A 280 -3.97 -3.13 -7.88
N TYR A 281 -4.89 -2.31 -8.41
CA TYR A 281 -4.60 -1.43 -9.54
C TYR A 281 -3.41 -0.49 -9.26
N ILE A 282 -3.42 0.17 -8.09
CA ILE A 282 -2.33 1.08 -7.68
C ILE A 282 -1.00 0.33 -7.59
N ILE A 283 -1.01 -0.86 -6.97
CA ILE A 283 0.21 -1.65 -6.79
C ILE A 283 0.74 -2.17 -8.11
N THR A 284 -0.13 -2.65 -9.00
CA THR A 284 0.25 -3.09 -10.35
C THR A 284 0.85 -1.93 -11.15
N TYR A 285 0.25 -0.74 -11.08
CA TYR A 285 0.82 0.44 -11.73
C TYR A 285 2.22 0.77 -11.19
N ALA A 286 2.39 0.79 -9.86
CA ALA A 286 3.68 1.06 -9.21
C ALA A 286 4.75 0.04 -9.62
N HIS A 287 4.37 -1.23 -9.68
CA HIS A 287 5.21 -2.33 -10.12
C HIS A 287 5.64 -2.15 -11.58
N ASP A 288 4.68 -2.00 -12.49
CA ASP A 288 4.95 -1.96 -13.93
C ASP A 288 5.75 -0.73 -14.33
N LYS A 289 5.46 0.44 -13.72
CA LYS A 289 6.26 1.65 -13.90
C LYS A 289 7.74 1.41 -13.54
N THR A 290 7.99 0.67 -12.46
CA THR A 290 9.34 0.44 -11.94
C THR A 290 10.09 -0.63 -12.72
N PHE A 291 9.43 -1.76 -13.01
CA PHE A 291 10.09 -2.95 -13.53
C PHE A 291 9.91 -3.13 -15.03
N ASN A 292 8.80 -2.71 -15.62
CA ASN A 292 8.59 -2.78 -17.08
C ASN A 292 9.11 -1.51 -17.79
N GLY A 293 9.08 -0.35 -17.12
CA GLY A 293 9.76 0.87 -17.60
C GLY A 293 11.28 0.71 -17.74
N ALA A 294 11.90 -0.13 -16.91
CA ALA A 294 13.33 -0.46 -17.00
C ALA A 294 13.67 -1.32 -18.24
N VAL A 295 12.73 -2.14 -18.72
CA VAL A 295 12.93 -2.97 -19.94
C VAL A 295 12.91 -2.10 -21.19
N ALA A 296 12.08 -1.05 -21.23
CA ALA A 296 12.07 -0.09 -22.33
C ALA A 296 13.39 0.71 -22.41
N ASN A 297 13.91 1.18 -21.27
CA ASN A 297 15.16 1.95 -21.24
C ASN A 297 16.41 1.09 -21.54
N THR A 298 16.42 -0.19 -21.17
CA THR A 298 17.50 -1.13 -21.53
C THR A 298 17.43 -1.52 -23.02
N ALA A 299 16.24 -1.67 -23.59
CA ALA A 299 16.07 -1.89 -25.03
C ALA A 299 16.50 -0.66 -25.86
N VAL A 300 16.22 0.57 -25.39
CA VAL A 300 16.67 1.82 -26.04
C VAL A 300 18.18 2.01 -25.93
N THR A 301 18.80 1.68 -24.79
CA THR A 301 20.27 1.75 -24.64
C THR A 301 21.00 0.67 -25.45
N LEU A 302 20.50 -0.56 -25.50
CA LEU A 302 21.06 -1.58 -26.40
C LEU A 302 20.88 -1.23 -27.88
N SER A 303 19.71 -0.70 -28.27
CA SER A 303 19.48 -0.27 -29.66
C SER A 303 20.33 0.95 -30.02
N GLY A 304 20.54 1.89 -29.09
CA GLY A 304 21.44 3.03 -29.25
C GLY A 304 22.93 2.63 -29.34
N ILE A 305 23.36 1.61 -28.58
CA ILE A 305 24.73 1.07 -28.65
C ILE A 305 24.94 0.26 -29.94
N LEU A 306 23.93 -0.50 -30.40
CA LEU A 306 23.99 -1.22 -31.69
C LEU A 306 24.00 -0.26 -32.90
N LEU A 307 23.29 0.87 -32.82
CA LEU A 307 23.35 1.92 -33.84
C LEU A 307 24.70 2.65 -33.85
N ALA A 308 25.31 2.89 -32.68
CA ALA A 308 26.64 3.51 -32.59
C ALA A 308 27.77 2.59 -33.09
N ALA A 309 27.66 1.27 -32.90
CA ALA A 309 28.62 0.28 -33.40
C ALA A 309 28.49 0.02 -34.91
N GLY A 310 27.37 0.39 -35.54
CA GLY A 310 27.13 0.22 -36.99
C GLY A 310 27.67 1.34 -37.88
N VAL A 311 28.15 2.46 -37.32
CA VAL A 311 28.55 3.66 -38.10
C VAL A 311 30.06 3.79 -38.33
N THR A 312 30.90 2.95 -37.71
CA THR A 312 32.37 3.01 -37.92
C THR A 312 32.90 2.12 -39.06
N GLY A 313 32.02 1.52 -39.87
CA GLY A 313 32.39 0.48 -40.85
C GLY A 313 32.45 0.89 -42.33
N ALA A 314 32.32 2.16 -42.71
CA ALA A 314 32.23 2.53 -44.13
C ALA A 314 32.92 3.87 -44.47
N THR A 315 34.25 3.88 -44.54
CA THR A 315 35.03 4.67 -45.50
C THR A 315 36.48 4.20 -45.50
N LEU A 316 36.80 3.25 -46.38
CA LEU A 316 38.14 3.02 -46.91
C LEU A 316 37.97 2.36 -48.29
N ARG A 317 37.88 3.20 -49.32
CA ARG A 317 38.42 3.02 -50.67
C ARG A 317 38.23 4.31 -51.46
#